data_AF-S7VWC2-F1
#
_entry.id   AF-S7VWC2-F1
#
_cell.length_a   1.000
_cell.length_b   1.000
_cell.length_c   1.000
_cell.angle_alpha   90.00
_cell.angle_beta   90.00
_cell.angle_gamma   90.00
#
_symmetry.space_group_name_H-M   'P 1'
#
loop_
_entity.id
_entity.type
_entity.pdbx_description
1 polymer ?
#
loop_
_entity_poly.entity_id
_entity_poly.type
_entity_poly.pdbx_seq_one_letter_code
_entity_poly.pdbx_strand_id
1 'polypeptide(L)'
;MCPNSVTLGHDGFGNHWVLDILNDGSLGHVYYACHDPAIFIRYADNLNGFLSSLLEFHDSPTHNYLNDIHDNVVYDIWKNNGQLFDKINFEKANTSYFPFLNQLEGNDWAIADLRNAKNKTGFAWGKFGPNSEIKRHPKELIWGIKK
;
A
#
# COMPACT_ATOMS: atom_id res chain seq x y z
N MET A 1 -2.76 -7.37 -3.40
CA MET A 1 -1.74 -6.33 -3.07
C MET A 1 -0.38 -6.93 -2.72
N CYS A 2 -0.31 -7.98 -1.90
CA CYS A 2 0.92 -8.72 -1.61
C CYS A 2 0.76 -10.18 -2.07
N PRO A 3 1.62 -10.71 -2.97
CA PRO A 3 1.46 -12.05 -3.52
C PRO A 3 1.74 -13.13 -2.46
N ASN A 4 2.69 -12.88 -1.57
CA ASN A 4 2.99 -13.72 -0.42
C ASN A 4 2.82 -12.85 0.83
N SER A 5 1.83 -13.14 1.66
CA SER A 5 1.58 -12.37 2.87
C SER A 5 0.86 -13.16 3.94
N VAL A 6 1.02 -12.72 5.18
CA VAL A 6 0.27 -13.22 6.33
C VAL A 6 -0.60 -12.08 6.87
N THR A 7 -1.90 -12.32 7.02
CA THR A 7 -2.79 -11.39 7.72
C THR A 7 -2.48 -11.41 9.21
N LEU A 8 -2.14 -10.25 9.76
CA LEU A 8 -1.80 -10.09 11.19
C LEU A 8 -3.05 -9.81 12.04
N GLY A 9 -4.07 -9.19 11.46
CA GLY A 9 -5.30 -8.86 12.14
C GLY A 9 -6.25 -8.04 11.27
N HIS A 10 -7.45 -7.78 11.79
CA HIS A 10 -8.48 -6.97 11.16
C HIS A 10 -9.25 -6.16 12.21
N ASP A 11 -9.90 -5.08 11.79
CA ASP A 11 -10.68 -4.22 12.68
C ASP A 11 -12.18 -4.59 12.75
N GLY A 12 -12.61 -5.56 11.95
CA GLY A 12 -14.02 -5.99 11.88
C GLY A 12 -14.90 -5.17 10.92
N PHE A 13 -14.34 -4.14 10.26
CA PHE A 13 -15.01 -3.29 9.28
C PHE A 13 -14.42 -3.43 7.87
N GLY A 14 -13.69 -4.52 7.63
CA GLY A 14 -13.07 -4.84 6.35
C GLY A 14 -11.62 -4.37 6.22
N ASN A 15 -11.12 -3.60 7.20
CA ASN A 15 -9.73 -3.16 7.19
C ASN A 15 -8.83 -4.21 7.85
N HIS A 16 -7.61 -4.37 7.34
CA HIS A 16 -6.72 -5.41 7.80
C HIS A 16 -5.24 -5.04 7.66
N TRP A 17 -4.42 -5.64 8.52
CA TRP A 17 -2.96 -5.53 8.49
C TRP A 17 -2.36 -6.80 7.89
N VAL A 18 -1.43 -6.63 6.96
CA VAL A 18 -0.74 -7.75 6.29
C VAL A 18 0.76 -7.57 6.39
N LEU A 19 1.45 -8.65 6.76
CA LEU A 19 2.89 -8.75 6.69
C LEU A 19 3.27 -9.32 5.33
N ASP A 20 4.09 -8.59 4.57
CA ASP A 20 4.64 -9.06 3.31
C ASP A 20 5.75 -10.08 3.56
N ILE A 21 5.78 -11.15 2.76
CA ILE A 21 6.84 -12.15 2.77
C ILE A 21 7.59 -12.05 1.45
N LEU A 22 8.88 -11.74 1.52
CA LEU A 22 9.72 -11.61 0.33
C LEU A 22 9.99 -12.99 -0.29
N ASN A 23 10.43 -13.02 -1.55
CA ASN A 23 10.60 -14.27 -2.30
C ASN A 23 11.65 -15.22 -1.69
N ASP A 24 12.57 -14.71 -0.88
CA ASP A 24 13.56 -15.50 -0.14
C ASP A 24 13.05 -15.98 1.23
N GLY A 25 11.79 -15.70 1.56
CA GLY A 25 11.16 -16.02 2.84
C GLY A 25 11.43 -15.00 3.95
N SER A 26 12.22 -13.95 3.69
CA SER A 26 12.43 -12.89 4.66
C SER A 26 11.17 -12.03 4.86
N LEU A 27 11.05 -11.41 6.03
CA LEU A 27 9.92 -10.54 6.34
C LEU A 27 10.11 -9.17 5.69
N GLY A 28 9.07 -8.70 5.00
CA GLY A 28 8.99 -7.36 4.44
C GLY A 28 8.29 -6.39 5.39
N HIS A 29 7.59 -5.42 4.80
CA HIS A 29 6.84 -4.40 5.52
C HIS A 29 5.48 -4.91 6.01
N VAL A 30 4.93 -4.21 6.99
CA VAL A 30 3.53 -4.35 7.36
C VAL A 30 2.73 -3.28 6.62
N TYR A 31 1.68 -3.71 5.93
CA TYR A 31 0.75 -2.82 5.25
C TYR A 31 -0.60 -2.81 5.94
N TYR A 32 -1.26 -1.66 5.88
CA TYR A 32 -2.66 -1.51 6.25
C TYR A 32 -3.48 -1.35 4.98
N ALA A 33 -4.44 -2.24 4.79
CA ALA A 33 -5.40 -2.21 3.69
C ALA A 33 -6.75 -1.74 4.23
N CYS A 34 -7.14 -0.54 3.83
CA CYS A 34 -8.46 0.03 4.11
C CYS A 34 -9.43 -0.33 2.99
N HIS A 35 -10.66 -0.68 3.35
CA HIS A 35 -11.73 -1.02 2.42
C HIS A 35 -12.51 0.21 1.95
N ASP A 36 -12.81 1.16 2.83
CA ASP A 36 -13.60 2.36 2.51
C ASP A 36 -13.09 3.63 3.24
N PRO A 37 -12.40 4.55 2.53
CA PRO A 37 -12.01 4.44 1.13
C PRO A 37 -10.96 3.35 0.90
N ALA A 38 -10.96 2.76 -0.31
CA ALA A 38 -10.03 1.70 -0.68
C ALA A 38 -8.58 2.21 -0.82
N ILE A 39 -7.83 2.15 0.28
CA ILE A 39 -6.44 2.65 0.43
C ILE A 39 -5.49 1.53 0.85
N PHE A 40 -4.25 1.58 0.38
CA PHE A 40 -3.17 0.69 0.79
C PHE A 40 -1.99 1.51 1.30
N ILE A 41 -1.56 1.26 2.54
CA ILE A 41 -0.57 2.09 3.26
C ILE A 41 0.59 1.22 3.74
N ARG A 42 1.83 1.69 3.57
CA ARG A 42 2.99 1.17 4.32
C ARG A 42 2.81 1.59 5.78
N TYR A 43 2.30 0.67 6.58
CA TYR A 43 1.92 0.93 7.97
C TYR A 43 3.14 0.94 8.88
N ALA A 44 4.00 -0.07 8.78
CA ALA A 44 5.24 -0.14 9.54
C ALA A 44 6.36 -0.81 8.73
N ASP A 45 7.60 -0.46 9.05
CA ASP A 45 8.78 -0.98 8.34
C ASP A 45 8.97 -2.49 8.54
N ASN A 46 8.52 -3.03 9.66
CA ASN A 46 8.66 -4.43 10.03
C ASN A 46 7.63 -4.82 11.10
N LEU A 47 7.58 -6.12 11.43
CA LEU A 47 6.66 -6.68 12.42
C LEU A 47 6.81 -6.04 13.82
N ASN A 48 8.04 -5.73 14.24
CA ASN A 48 8.26 -5.11 15.54
C ASN A 48 7.64 -3.71 15.62
N GLY A 49 7.75 -2.91 14.54
CA GLY A 49 7.09 -1.60 14.46
C GLY A 49 5.56 -1.70 14.58
N PHE A 50 4.96 -2.73 13.99
CA PHE A 50 3.54 -3.02 14.14
C PHE A 50 3.17 -3.44 15.58
N LEU A 51 3.94 -4.33 16.20
CA LEU A 51 3.66 -4.73 17.60
C LEU A 51 3.78 -3.56 18.57
N SER A 52 4.78 -2.68 18.36
CA SER A 52 4.92 -1.46 19.15
C SER A 52 3.72 -0.54 19.04
N SER A 53 3.11 -0.40 17.85
CA SER A 53 1.92 0.46 17.69
C SER A 53 0.69 -0.12 18.39
N LEU A 54 0.59 -1.44 18.54
CA LEU A 54 -0.47 -2.06 19.34
C LEU A 54 -0.30 -1.81 20.84
N LEU A 55 0.94 -1.85 21.33
CA LEU A 55 1.25 -1.49 22.72
C LEU A 55 0.95 -0.01 22.98
N GLU A 56 1.32 0.87 22.04
CA GLU A 56 0.99 2.30 22.10
C GLU A 56 -0.53 2.52 22.15
N PHE A 57 -1.31 1.80 21.34
CA PHE A 57 -2.77 1.84 21.37
C PHE A 57 -3.34 1.38 22.72
N HIS A 58 -2.79 0.31 23.30
CA HIS A 58 -3.20 -0.15 24.63
C HIS A 58 -2.94 0.91 25.71
N ASP A 59 -1.77 1.54 25.67
CA ASP A 59 -1.34 2.52 26.68
C ASP A 59 -2.01 3.89 26.50
N SER A 60 -2.36 4.27 25.27
CA SER A 60 -2.97 5.55 24.91
C SER A 60 -4.06 5.36 23.84
N PRO A 61 -5.26 4.89 24.22
CA PRO A 61 -6.28 4.46 23.26
C PRO A 61 -6.90 5.58 22.43
N THR A 62 -6.75 6.85 22.84
CA THR A 62 -7.35 7.99 22.13
C THR A 62 -6.38 8.67 21.15
N HIS A 63 -5.08 8.70 21.44
CA HIS A 63 -4.08 9.37 20.62
C HIS A 63 -2.87 8.46 20.42
N ASN A 64 -2.84 7.78 19.29
CA ASN A 64 -1.77 6.83 18.96
C ASN A 64 -1.60 6.71 17.45
N TYR A 65 -0.53 6.04 17.04
CA TYR A 65 -0.19 5.79 15.65
C TYR A 65 -1.32 5.14 14.84
N LEU A 66 -2.06 4.18 15.42
CA LEU A 66 -3.17 3.51 14.73
C LEU A 66 -4.31 4.50 14.45
N ASN A 67 -4.75 5.25 15.45
CA ASN A 67 -5.82 6.23 15.28
C ASN A 67 -5.43 7.30 14.25
N ASP A 68 -4.18 7.78 14.25
CA ASP A 68 -3.73 8.74 13.23
C ASP A 68 -3.82 8.19 11.80
N ILE A 69 -3.54 6.89 11.61
CA ILE A 69 -3.74 6.23 10.30
C ILE A 69 -5.21 6.32 9.89
N HIS A 70 -6.12 5.93 10.78
CA HIS A 70 -7.55 5.89 10.50
C HIS A 70 -8.16 7.29 10.32
N ASP A 71 -7.85 8.22 11.21
CA ASP A 71 -8.54 9.50 11.32
C ASP A 71 -8.01 10.53 10.31
N ASN A 72 -6.71 10.48 9.99
CA ASN A 72 -6.06 11.50 9.16
C ASN A 72 -5.51 10.91 7.85
N VAL A 73 -4.61 9.92 7.96
CA VAL A 73 -3.79 9.47 6.82
C VAL A 73 -4.62 8.84 5.71
N VAL A 74 -5.60 7.99 6.06
CA VAL A 74 -6.50 7.37 5.07
C VAL A 74 -7.20 8.42 4.21
N TYR A 75 -7.77 9.45 4.85
CA TYR A 75 -8.48 10.51 4.14
C TYR A 75 -7.54 11.36 3.28
N ASP A 76 -6.36 11.71 3.81
CA ASP A 76 -5.36 12.49 3.07
C ASP A 76 -4.87 11.76 1.81
N ILE A 77 -4.62 10.45 1.90
CA ILE A 77 -4.24 9.65 0.74
C ILE A 77 -5.39 9.57 -0.28
N TRP A 78 -6.63 9.33 0.18
CA TRP A 78 -7.79 9.25 -0.71
C TRP A 78 -8.02 10.55 -1.50
N LYS A 79 -7.92 11.68 -0.81
CA LYS A 79 -8.12 13.01 -1.37
C LYS A 79 -7.02 13.38 -2.37
N ASN A 80 -5.76 13.09 -2.03
CA ASN A 80 -4.59 13.52 -2.81
C ASN A 80 -4.00 12.44 -3.72
N ASN A 81 -4.67 11.28 -3.84
CA ASN A 81 -4.24 10.09 -4.57
C ASN A 81 -2.98 9.39 -4.03
N GLY A 82 -2.29 9.96 -3.03
CA GLY A 82 -1.07 9.40 -2.46
C GLY A 82 0.04 9.24 -3.50
N GLN A 83 0.68 8.07 -3.52
CA GLN A 83 1.77 7.75 -4.45
C GLN A 83 1.28 7.16 -5.78
N LEU A 84 0.18 7.67 -6.33
CA LEU A 84 -0.29 7.31 -7.67
C LEU A 84 0.27 8.25 -8.74
N PHE A 85 0.78 7.66 -9.80
CA PHE A 85 1.38 8.34 -10.95
C PHE A 85 0.70 7.87 -12.24
N ASP A 86 0.70 8.73 -13.25
CA ASP A 86 0.33 8.32 -14.60
C ASP A 86 1.41 7.41 -15.20
N LYS A 87 1.01 6.32 -15.88
CA LYS A 87 1.94 5.34 -16.46
C LYS A 87 2.93 5.97 -17.44
N ILE A 88 2.47 6.85 -18.34
CA ILE A 88 3.33 7.43 -19.39
C ILE A 88 4.43 8.28 -18.76
N ASN A 89 4.07 9.08 -17.74
CA ASN A 89 5.03 9.92 -17.05
C ASN A 89 5.98 9.09 -16.16
N PHE A 90 5.47 8.05 -15.51
CA PHE A 90 6.28 7.14 -14.71
C PHE A 90 7.33 6.41 -15.56
N GLU A 91 6.93 5.90 -16.72
CA GLU A 91 7.80 5.21 -17.69
C GLU A 91 8.97 6.08 -18.14
N LYS A 92 8.71 7.34 -18.51
CA LYS A 92 9.76 8.28 -18.94
C LYS A 92 10.85 8.48 -17.88
N ALA A 93 10.47 8.47 -16.60
CA ALA A 93 11.40 8.65 -15.49
C ALA A 93 12.04 7.34 -15.00
N ASN A 94 11.51 6.17 -15.39
CA ASN A 94 11.87 4.87 -14.82
C ASN A 94 12.11 3.81 -15.92
N THR A 95 12.99 4.11 -16.87
CA THR A 95 13.25 3.25 -18.03
C THR A 95 13.75 1.84 -17.69
N SER A 96 14.40 1.67 -16.53
CA SER A 96 14.82 0.35 -16.04
C SER A 96 13.66 -0.60 -15.69
N TYR A 97 12.43 -0.09 -15.58
CA TYR A 97 11.23 -0.86 -15.22
C TYR A 97 10.34 -1.19 -16.43
N PHE A 98 10.78 -0.87 -17.66
CA PHE A 98 10.07 -1.23 -18.88
C PHE A 98 9.67 -2.71 -18.97
N PRO A 99 10.48 -3.71 -18.54
CA PRO A 99 10.06 -5.10 -18.58
C PRO A 99 8.76 -5.40 -17.81
N PHE A 100 8.50 -4.68 -16.71
CA PHE A 100 7.25 -4.78 -15.96
C PHE A 100 6.16 -3.89 -16.56
N LEU A 101 6.48 -2.65 -16.88
CA LEU A 101 5.51 -1.67 -17.38
C LEU A 101 4.92 -2.08 -18.74
N ASN A 102 5.69 -2.79 -19.57
CA ASN A 102 5.22 -3.38 -20.83
C ASN A 102 4.21 -4.52 -20.65
N GLN A 103 4.14 -5.15 -19.46
CA GLN A 103 3.13 -6.18 -19.15
C GLN A 103 1.76 -5.55 -18.80
N LEU A 104 1.74 -4.23 -18.59
CA LEU A 104 0.53 -3.44 -18.37
C LEU A 104 0.05 -2.97 -19.74
N GLU A 105 -0.67 -3.81 -20.49
CA GLU A 105 -1.06 -3.49 -21.87
C GLU A 105 -1.93 -2.23 -21.95
N GLY A 106 -1.59 -1.32 -22.88
CA GLY A 106 -2.27 -0.03 -23.05
C GLY A 106 -1.77 1.07 -22.10
N ASN A 107 -2.41 2.24 -22.18
CA ASN A 107 -2.05 3.43 -21.40
C ASN A 107 -3.00 3.69 -20.22
N ASP A 108 -4.02 2.84 -20.06
CA ASP A 108 -5.09 3.03 -19.09
C ASP A 108 -4.74 2.44 -17.72
N TRP A 109 -3.55 2.79 -17.25
CA TRP A 109 -2.98 2.33 -15.99
C TRP A 109 -2.48 3.52 -15.18
N ALA A 110 -2.71 3.47 -13.88
CA ALA A 110 -1.98 4.24 -12.89
C ALA A 110 -0.88 3.37 -12.29
N ILE A 111 0.24 3.98 -11.92
CA ILE A 111 1.35 3.32 -11.25
C ILE A 111 1.41 3.81 -9.81
N ALA A 112 1.32 2.88 -8.86
CA ALA A 112 1.64 3.16 -7.48
C ALA A 112 3.10 2.84 -7.20
N ASP A 113 3.84 3.74 -6.56
CA ASP A 113 5.26 3.55 -6.25
C ASP A 113 5.55 3.83 -4.78
N LEU A 114 5.94 2.80 -4.04
CA LEU A 114 6.32 2.89 -2.63
C LEU A 114 7.80 2.53 -2.39
N ARG A 115 8.66 2.49 -3.42
CA ARG A 115 10.08 2.11 -3.25
C ARG A 115 10.80 2.97 -2.21
N ASN A 116 10.52 4.28 -2.22
CA ASN A 116 11.09 5.26 -1.29
C ASN A 116 10.09 5.73 -0.22
N ALA A 117 8.97 5.00 -0.06
CA ALA A 117 7.92 5.37 0.87
C ALA A 117 8.39 5.25 2.33
N LYS A 118 8.00 6.22 3.14
CA LYS A 118 8.08 6.12 4.60
C LYS A 118 6.81 5.49 5.15
N ASN A 119 6.81 5.11 6.42
CA ASN A 119 5.59 4.78 7.14
C ASN A 119 4.54 5.90 6.99
N LYS A 120 3.25 5.53 6.97
CA LYS A 120 2.10 6.41 6.63
C LYS A 120 1.99 6.83 5.16
N THR A 121 2.87 6.36 4.28
CA THR A 121 2.74 6.61 2.84
C THR A 121 1.92 5.49 2.21
N GLY A 122 1.03 5.83 1.27
CA GLY A 122 0.20 4.86 0.58
C GLY A 122 -0.41 5.39 -0.70
N PHE A 123 -1.39 4.66 -1.23
CA PHE A 123 -2.10 5.01 -2.45
C PHE A 123 -3.53 4.47 -2.46
N ALA A 124 -4.38 5.12 -3.25
CA ALA A 124 -5.80 4.79 -3.37
C ALA A 124 -6.06 3.69 -4.42
N TRP A 125 -6.03 2.43 -3.99
CA TRP A 125 -6.13 1.30 -4.92
C TRP A 125 -7.52 1.12 -5.54
N GLY A 126 -8.60 1.51 -4.85
CA GLY A 126 -9.96 1.46 -5.40
C GLY A 126 -10.42 2.78 -6.06
N LYS A 127 -9.49 3.72 -6.33
CA LYS A 127 -9.84 5.03 -6.94
C LYS A 127 -10.56 4.90 -8.28
N PHE A 128 -10.29 3.82 -9.00
CA PHE A 128 -10.80 3.55 -10.33
C PHE A 128 -11.96 2.54 -10.35
N GLY A 129 -12.45 2.16 -9.17
CA GLY A 129 -13.60 1.27 -9.00
C GLY A 129 -13.26 -0.10 -8.41
N PRO A 130 -14.29 -0.89 -8.05
CA PRO A 130 -14.13 -2.12 -7.27
C PRO A 130 -13.50 -3.29 -8.06
N ASN A 131 -13.48 -3.21 -9.39
CA ASN A 131 -13.01 -4.29 -10.27
C ASN A 131 -11.71 -3.93 -11.00
N SER A 132 -11.01 -2.88 -10.56
CA SER A 132 -9.73 -2.49 -11.14
C SER A 132 -8.72 -3.63 -11.00
N GLU A 133 -8.13 -4.00 -12.14
CA GLU A 133 -7.07 -4.99 -12.18
C GLU A 133 -5.80 -4.42 -11.53
N ILE A 134 -5.18 -5.20 -10.64
CA ILE A 134 -3.96 -4.79 -9.94
C ILE A 134 -2.84 -5.80 -10.18
N LYS A 135 -1.69 -5.32 -10.65
CA LYS A 135 -0.47 -6.12 -10.83
C LYS A 135 0.67 -5.52 -10.01
N ARG A 136 1.32 -6.32 -9.17
CA ARG A 136 2.51 -5.91 -8.41
C ARG A 136 3.78 -6.34 -9.14
N HIS A 137 4.80 -5.49 -9.13
CA HIS A 137 6.14 -5.87 -9.56
C HIS A 137 6.68 -7.02 -8.68
N PRO A 138 7.29 -8.08 -9.24
CA PRO A 138 7.64 -9.30 -8.49
C PRO A 138 8.66 -9.10 -7.37
N LYS A 139 9.42 -8.00 -7.39
CA LYS A 139 10.51 -7.72 -6.43
C LYS A 139 10.48 -6.32 -5.83
N GLU A 140 9.73 -5.41 -6.44
CA GLU A 140 9.84 -3.98 -6.13
C GLU A 140 8.51 -3.50 -5.62
N LEU A 141 8.53 -2.42 -4.85
CA LEU A 141 7.33 -1.82 -4.28
C LEU A 141 6.64 -0.93 -5.32
N ILE A 142 6.27 -1.53 -6.46
CA ILE A 142 5.56 -0.89 -7.57
C ILE A 142 4.32 -1.72 -7.89
N TRP A 143 3.19 -1.04 -8.13
CA TRP A 143 1.94 -1.66 -8.57
C TRP A 143 1.42 -0.92 -9.82
N GLY A 144 0.87 -1.66 -10.76
CA GLY A 144 -0.01 -1.15 -11.81
C GLY A 144 -1.47 -1.35 -11.38
N ILE A 145 -2.28 -0.31 -11.55
CA ILE A 145 -3.71 -0.31 -11.25
C ILE A 145 -4.44 0.15 -12.50
N LYS A 146 -5.32 -0.71 -13.03
CA LYS A 146 -6.09 -0.40 -14.22
C LYS A 146 -7.19 0.60 -13.90
N LYS A 147 -7.31 1.63 -14.74
CA LYS A 147 -8.32 2.69 -14.58
C LYS A 147 -9.71 2.21 -14.98
#